data_AF-A0A8U0M6A7-F1
#
_entry.id   AF-A0A8U0M6A7-F1
#
_cell.length_a   1.000
_cell.length_b   1.000
_cell.length_c   1.000
_cell.angle_alpha   90.00
_cell.angle_beta   90.00
_cell.angle_gamma   90.00
#
_symmetry.space_group_name_H-M   'P 1'
#
loop_
_entity.id
_entity.type
_entity.pdbx_description
1 polymer ?
#
loop_
_entity_poly.entity_id
_entity_poly.type
_entity_poly.pdbx_seq_one_letter_code
_entity_poly.pdbx_strand_id
1 'polypeptide(L)'
;MNWLRSYRYTFIGLFWTLTLAAQPTQSVSGRVLGYLANQVGDYDGLRLRTTAGVTLLRFPPHTAAQVLKLAPVGQTVLATGIRHVPPLARTSDGQEAATEYRLISLVNQTRKTSLQIADLPPPPPAQGKLVEAEGPLTGELRDEAGRLSALVTDRYVIDLKPHQRESIQALLEGVRRLGVAGYERTAMGFVNTTGRKLIHPTALTINGQTFVL
;
A
#
# COMPACT_ATOMS: atom_id res chain seq x y z
N MET A 1 63.04 -37.76 -29.38
CA MET A 1 62.70 -36.51 -30.08
C MET A 1 61.22 -36.26 -29.94
N ASN A 2 60.86 -35.27 -29.13
CA ASN A 2 59.51 -34.69 -29.00
C ASN A 2 59.10 -34.00 -30.31
N TRP A 3 57.79 -33.88 -30.58
CA TRP A 3 57.09 -32.60 -30.83
C TRP A 3 55.59 -32.78 -31.16
N LEU A 4 54.75 -32.33 -30.21
CA LEU A 4 53.52 -31.54 -30.32
C LEU A 4 52.40 -31.91 -31.32
N ARG A 5 51.36 -32.61 -30.80
CA ARG A 5 49.99 -32.55 -31.34
C ARG A 5 49.29 -31.29 -30.82
N SER A 6 48.86 -30.44 -31.75
CA SER A 6 48.06 -29.23 -31.45
C SER A 6 46.58 -29.60 -31.34
N TYR A 7 45.98 -29.43 -30.17
CA TYR A 7 44.52 -29.48 -29.98
C TYR A 7 43.95 -28.07 -30.12
N ARG A 8 43.14 -27.84 -31.16
CA ARG A 8 42.35 -26.61 -31.31
C ARG A 8 41.06 -26.79 -30.50
N TYR A 9 40.96 -26.12 -29.36
CA TYR A 9 39.71 -25.98 -28.63
C TYR A 9 38.90 -24.84 -29.26
N THR A 10 37.82 -25.19 -29.95
CA THR A 10 36.80 -24.23 -30.39
C THR A 10 35.88 -23.96 -29.20
N PHE A 11 36.10 -22.83 -28.50
CA PHE A 11 35.15 -22.33 -27.51
C PHE A 11 33.95 -21.72 -28.24
N ILE A 12 32.82 -22.44 -28.29
CA ILE A 12 31.53 -21.88 -28.67
C ILE A 12 30.95 -21.23 -27.41
N GLY A 13 31.17 -19.93 -27.26
CA GLY A 13 30.52 -19.13 -26.21
C GLY A 13 29.03 -19.00 -26.50
N LEU A 14 28.21 -19.84 -25.87
CA LEU A 14 26.76 -19.69 -25.86
C LEU A 14 26.39 -18.54 -24.91
N PHE A 15 26.28 -17.32 -25.44
CA PHE A 15 25.67 -16.21 -24.71
C PHE A 15 24.17 -16.45 -24.60
N TRP A 16 23.72 -16.99 -23.47
CA TRP A 16 22.32 -16.93 -23.10
C TRP A 16 21.97 -15.47 -22.82
N THR A 17 21.32 -14.82 -23.77
CA THR A 17 20.64 -13.55 -23.50
C THR A 17 19.39 -13.87 -22.70
N LEU A 18 19.43 -13.63 -21.39
CA LEU A 18 18.25 -13.61 -20.54
C LEU A 18 17.35 -12.47 -21.03
N THR A 19 16.39 -12.78 -21.89
CA THR A 19 15.35 -11.85 -22.30
C THR A 19 14.39 -11.69 -21.13
N LEU A 20 14.54 -10.61 -20.36
CA LEU A 20 13.59 -10.26 -19.32
C LEU A 20 12.28 -9.84 -20.01
N ALA A 21 11.29 -10.73 -20.08
CA ALA A 21 10.01 -10.40 -20.69
C ALA A 21 9.34 -9.25 -19.93
N ALA A 22 9.14 -8.11 -20.59
CA ALA A 22 8.36 -7.01 -20.05
C ALA A 22 6.91 -7.49 -19.86
N GLN A 23 6.36 -7.31 -18.65
CA GLN A 23 4.96 -7.65 -18.41
C GLN A 23 4.05 -6.73 -19.24
N PRO A 24 3.02 -7.27 -19.92
CA PRO A 24 2.17 -6.46 -20.79
C PRO A 24 1.41 -5.42 -19.96
N THR A 25 1.51 -4.17 -20.39
CA THR A 25 0.73 -3.06 -19.83
C THR A 25 -0.62 -2.99 -20.54
N GLN A 26 -1.68 -2.74 -19.78
CA GLN A 26 -3.03 -2.54 -20.31
C GLN A 26 -3.53 -1.15 -19.93
N SER A 27 -4.19 -0.48 -20.88
CA SER A 27 -4.88 0.78 -20.62
C SER A 27 -6.38 0.54 -20.43
N VAL A 28 -6.94 1.20 -19.42
CA VAL A 28 -8.33 1.07 -18.99
C VAL A 28 -8.89 2.47 -18.75
N SER A 29 -10.01 2.78 -19.39
CA SER A 29 -10.75 4.02 -19.13
C SER A 29 -11.98 3.73 -18.27
N GLY A 30 -12.25 4.59 -17.29
CA GLY A 30 -13.39 4.41 -16.42
C GLY A 30 -13.66 5.59 -15.51
N ARG A 31 -14.85 5.56 -14.90
CA ARG A 31 -15.28 6.55 -13.90
C ARG A 31 -14.78 6.15 -12.51
N VAL A 32 -14.16 7.08 -11.79
CA VAL A 32 -13.70 6.86 -10.42
C VAL A 32 -14.89 6.66 -9.48
N LEU A 33 -14.91 5.53 -8.80
CA LEU A 33 -15.92 5.20 -7.79
C LEU A 33 -15.48 5.56 -6.37
N GLY A 34 -14.18 5.47 -6.11
CA GLY A 34 -13.61 5.64 -4.79
C GLY A 34 -12.20 5.06 -4.74
N TYR A 35 -11.69 4.91 -3.53
CA TYR A 35 -10.34 4.45 -3.27
C TYR A 35 -10.35 3.25 -2.34
N LEU A 36 -9.29 2.45 -2.42
CA LEU A 36 -9.00 1.36 -1.50
C LEU A 36 -7.93 1.83 -0.53
N ALA A 37 -7.95 1.27 0.68
CA ALA A 37 -6.95 1.55 1.70
C ALA A 37 -6.31 0.27 2.20
N ASN A 38 -5.06 0.38 2.64
CA ASN A 38 -4.33 -0.69 3.27
C ASN A 38 -4.76 -0.89 4.74
N GLN A 39 -4.11 -1.82 5.43
CA GLN A 39 -4.44 -2.22 6.81
C GLN A 39 -4.30 -1.10 7.84
N VAL A 40 -3.51 -0.06 7.56
CA VAL A 40 -3.35 1.12 8.43
C VAL A 40 -4.20 2.30 7.96
N GLY A 41 -5.06 2.08 6.97
CA GLY A 41 -6.01 3.06 6.46
C GLY A 41 -5.42 4.04 5.44
N ASP A 42 -4.19 3.87 4.97
CA ASP A 42 -3.66 4.70 3.89
C ASP A 42 -4.21 4.27 2.54
N TYR A 43 -4.61 5.23 1.72
CA TYR A 43 -5.04 4.93 0.36
C TYR A 43 -3.92 4.31 -0.45
N ASP A 44 -4.19 3.15 -1.02
CA ASP A 44 -3.24 2.35 -1.81
C ASP A 44 -3.87 1.79 -3.10
N GLY A 45 -5.11 2.19 -3.39
CA GLY A 45 -5.79 1.76 -4.59
C GLY A 45 -6.92 2.68 -5.04
N LEU A 46 -7.29 2.51 -6.30
CA LEU A 46 -8.33 3.25 -7.00
C LEU A 46 -9.35 2.25 -7.55
N ARG A 47 -10.65 2.54 -7.35
CA ARG A 47 -11.74 1.74 -7.89
C ARG A 47 -12.37 2.47 -9.07
N LEU A 48 -12.34 1.84 -10.25
CA LEU A 48 -12.92 2.37 -11.48
C LEU A 48 -14.13 1.55 -11.92
N ARG A 49 -15.14 2.23 -12.46
CA ARG A 49 -16.21 1.62 -13.26
C ARG A 49 -15.86 1.75 -14.73
N THR A 50 -15.69 0.61 -15.38
CA THR A 50 -15.35 0.47 -16.80
C THR A 50 -16.54 -0.16 -17.53
N THR A 51 -16.45 -0.27 -18.85
CA THR A 51 -17.44 -1.01 -19.65
C THR A 51 -17.45 -2.51 -19.33
N ALA A 52 -16.33 -3.06 -18.85
CA ALA A 52 -16.17 -4.47 -18.46
C ALA A 52 -16.46 -4.74 -16.97
N GLY A 53 -17.01 -3.76 -16.25
CA GLY A 53 -17.30 -3.87 -14.82
C GLY A 53 -16.33 -3.08 -13.94
N VAL A 54 -16.14 -3.52 -12.69
CA VAL A 54 -15.29 -2.85 -11.71
C VAL A 54 -13.83 -3.29 -11.86
N THR A 55 -12.93 -2.31 -11.96
CA THR A 55 -11.49 -2.52 -12.00
C THR A 55 -10.81 -1.89 -10.79
N LEU A 56 -9.88 -2.60 -10.18
CA LEU A 56 -9.06 -2.14 -9.05
C LEU A 56 -7.66 -1.84 -9.54
N LEU A 57 -7.13 -0.67 -9.17
CA LEU A 57 -5.79 -0.23 -9.53
C LEU A 57 -5.01 0.08 -8.26
N ARG A 58 -4.04 -0.76 -7.90
CA ARG A 58 -3.16 -0.56 -6.74
C ARG A 58 -2.01 0.36 -7.08
N PHE A 59 -1.67 1.24 -6.15
CA PHE A 59 -0.53 2.15 -6.25
C PHE A 59 0.20 2.23 -4.89
N PRO A 60 1.49 2.61 -4.88
CA PRO A 60 2.21 2.79 -3.62
C PRO A 60 1.55 3.88 -2.75
N PRO A 61 1.34 3.66 -1.45
CA PRO A 61 0.58 4.58 -0.60
C PRO A 61 1.12 6.02 -0.54
N HIS A 62 2.44 6.21 -0.69
CA HIS A 62 3.06 7.54 -0.72
C HIS A 62 2.69 8.36 -1.97
N THR A 63 2.06 7.74 -2.98
CA THR A 63 1.58 8.45 -4.19
C THR A 63 0.14 8.93 -4.07
N ALA A 64 -0.55 8.55 -2.99
CA ALA A 64 -1.98 8.76 -2.79
C ALA A 64 -2.40 10.22 -3.01
N ALA A 65 -1.68 11.20 -2.45
CA ALA A 65 -2.04 12.60 -2.57
C ALA A 65 -2.14 13.08 -4.03
N GLN A 66 -1.22 12.63 -4.89
CA GLN A 66 -1.23 13.00 -6.31
C GLN A 66 -2.31 12.24 -7.08
N VAL A 67 -2.51 10.95 -6.77
CA VAL A 67 -3.59 10.15 -7.37
C VAL A 67 -4.96 10.74 -7.05
N LEU A 68 -5.22 11.08 -5.78
CA LEU A 68 -6.48 11.67 -5.33
C LEU A 68 -6.75 13.03 -6.00
N LYS A 69 -5.71 13.86 -6.12
CA LYS A 69 -5.81 15.15 -6.81
C LYS A 69 -6.15 15.01 -8.30
N LEU A 70 -5.53 14.03 -8.97
CA LEU A 70 -5.69 13.82 -10.41
C LEU A 70 -6.98 13.07 -10.75
N ALA A 71 -7.43 12.15 -9.90
CA ALA A 71 -8.58 11.29 -10.16
C ALA A 71 -9.68 11.42 -9.10
N PRO A 72 -10.34 12.60 -8.94
CA PRO A 72 -11.43 12.75 -7.99
C PRO A 72 -12.59 11.79 -8.26
N VAL A 73 -13.30 11.41 -7.20
CA VAL A 73 -14.51 10.59 -7.29
C VAL A 73 -15.52 11.21 -8.26
N GLY A 74 -16.07 10.35 -9.12
CA GLY A 74 -17.05 10.73 -10.13
C GLY A 74 -16.47 11.19 -11.47
N GLN A 75 -15.16 11.45 -11.57
CA GLN A 75 -14.53 11.83 -12.84
C GLN A 75 -14.09 10.62 -13.66
N THR A 76 -13.97 10.80 -14.97
CA THR A 76 -13.43 9.79 -15.88
C THR A 76 -11.93 9.97 -16.02
N VAL A 77 -11.19 8.86 -15.91
CA VAL A 77 -9.74 8.81 -16.07
C VAL A 77 -9.34 7.69 -17.01
N LEU A 78 -8.16 7.82 -17.62
CA LEU A 78 -7.49 6.77 -18.36
C LEU A 78 -6.31 6.31 -17.50
N ALA A 79 -6.31 5.04 -17.10
CA ALA A 79 -5.26 4.42 -16.31
C ALA A 79 -4.49 3.41 -17.16
N THR A 80 -3.18 3.37 -17.04
CA THR A 80 -2.36 2.28 -17.58
C THR A 80 -1.80 1.49 -16.40
N GLY A 81 -1.89 0.16 -16.46
CA GLY A 81 -1.39 -0.71 -15.40
C GLY A 81 -0.96 -2.07 -15.90
N ILE A 82 -0.22 -2.79 -15.05
CA ILE A 82 0.14 -4.19 -15.28
C ILE A 82 -0.85 -5.07 -14.52
N ARG A 83 -1.41 -6.07 -15.17
CA ARG A 83 -2.36 -6.99 -14.52
C ARG A 83 -1.68 -7.65 -13.33
N HIS A 84 -2.28 -7.49 -12.16
CA HIS A 84 -1.88 -8.20 -10.95
C HIS A 84 -2.83 -9.39 -10.80
N VAL A 85 -2.29 -10.60 -10.80
CA VAL A 85 -3.08 -11.78 -10.44
C VAL A 85 -2.73 -12.07 -8.98
N PRO A 86 -3.62 -11.78 -8.01
CA PRO A 86 -3.35 -12.12 -6.63
C PRO A 86 -3.18 -13.65 -6.51
N PRO A 87 -2.22 -14.13 -5.72
CA PRO A 87 -2.16 -15.54 -5.38
C PRO A 87 -3.40 -15.86 -4.52
N LEU A 88 -4.35 -16.61 -5.09
CA LEU A 88 -5.59 -17.08 -4.45
C LEU A 88 -6.61 -15.98 -4.07
N ALA A 89 -7.26 -15.34 -5.05
CA ALA A 89 -8.52 -14.65 -4.79
C ALA A 89 -9.68 -15.65 -4.77
N ARG A 90 -9.92 -16.29 -3.62
CA ARG A 90 -11.25 -16.85 -3.30
C ARG A 90 -12.09 -15.70 -2.76
N THR A 91 -13.02 -15.20 -3.56
CA THR A 91 -14.06 -14.29 -3.09
C THR A 91 -15.03 -15.08 -2.22
N SER A 92 -15.00 -14.87 -0.90
CA SER A 92 -15.93 -15.51 0.04
C SER A 92 -17.38 -15.05 -0.16
N ASP A 93 -17.62 -13.94 -0.84
CA ASP A 93 -18.94 -13.34 -0.97
C ASP A 93 -19.19 -12.91 -2.40
N GLY A 94 -19.75 -13.79 -3.24
CA GLY A 94 -20.59 -13.55 -4.44
C GLY A 94 -20.38 -12.31 -5.35
N GLN A 95 -19.29 -11.58 -5.22
CA GLN A 95 -18.98 -10.34 -5.91
C GLN A 95 -18.14 -10.70 -7.11
N GLU A 96 -18.54 -10.16 -8.27
CA GLU A 96 -17.77 -10.22 -9.52
C GLU A 96 -16.29 -10.07 -9.23
N ALA A 97 -15.48 -11.00 -9.72
CA ALA A 97 -14.04 -10.98 -9.60
C ALA A 97 -13.51 -9.67 -10.20
N ALA A 98 -13.26 -8.67 -9.35
CA ALA A 98 -12.77 -7.38 -9.80
C ALA A 98 -11.36 -7.59 -10.35
N THR A 99 -11.13 -7.12 -11.58
CA THR A 99 -9.80 -7.25 -12.17
C THR A 99 -8.86 -6.28 -11.49
N GLU A 100 -7.76 -6.77 -10.94
CA GLU A 100 -6.75 -5.98 -10.26
C GLU A 100 -5.54 -5.70 -11.17
N TYR A 101 -5.04 -4.46 -11.11
CA TYR A 101 -3.87 -3.99 -11.82
C TYR A 101 -2.97 -3.21 -10.86
N ARG A 102 -1.66 -3.26 -11.08
CA ARG A 102 -0.72 -2.28 -10.54
C ARG A 102 -0.70 -1.06 -11.45
N LEU A 103 -1.02 0.10 -10.90
CA LEU A 103 -1.04 1.36 -11.63
C LEU A 103 0.38 1.77 -12.04
N ILE A 104 0.56 2.14 -13.30
CA ILE A 104 1.79 2.73 -13.84
C ILE A 104 1.57 4.21 -14.10
N SER A 105 0.46 4.58 -14.72
CA SER A 105 0.17 5.96 -15.10
C SER A 105 -1.33 6.25 -15.03
N LEU A 106 -1.64 7.53 -14.85
CA LEU A 106 -3.01 8.01 -14.75
C LEU A 106 -3.15 9.33 -15.48
N VAL A 107 -4.16 9.45 -16.34
CA VAL A 107 -4.44 10.63 -17.13
C VAL A 107 -5.87 11.06 -16.87
N ASN A 108 -6.03 12.32 -16.51
CA ASN A 108 -7.32 12.98 -16.46
C ASN A 108 -7.46 13.85 -17.71
N GLN A 109 -8.19 13.35 -18.69
CA GLN A 109 -8.34 14.01 -19.99
C GLN A 109 -9.09 15.35 -19.87
N THR A 110 -10.03 15.46 -18.92
CA THR A 110 -10.81 16.69 -18.70
C THR A 110 -9.90 17.81 -18.18
N ARG A 111 -9.01 17.48 -17.24
CA ARG A 111 -8.08 18.44 -16.64
C ARG A 111 -6.77 18.59 -17.41
N LYS A 112 -6.55 17.79 -18.44
CA LYS A 112 -5.29 17.70 -19.21
C LYS A 112 -4.06 17.48 -18.31
N THR A 113 -4.23 16.68 -17.25
CA THR A 113 -3.16 16.34 -16.31
C THR A 113 -2.83 14.87 -16.40
N SER A 114 -1.55 14.53 -16.30
CA SER A 114 -1.05 13.16 -16.25
C SER A 114 -0.13 12.95 -15.06
N LEU A 115 -0.08 11.72 -14.56
CA LEU A 115 0.83 11.27 -13.53
C LEU A 115 1.46 9.95 -13.97
N GLN A 116 2.78 9.85 -13.88
CA GLN A 116 3.49 8.57 -13.88
C GLN A 116 3.84 8.23 -12.44
N ILE A 117 3.56 7.00 -12.01
CA ILE A 117 3.84 6.54 -10.65
C ILE A 117 5.35 6.49 -10.39
N ALA A 118 6.15 6.19 -11.41
CA ALA A 118 7.61 6.16 -11.32
C ALA A 118 8.23 7.54 -11.02
N ASP A 119 7.55 8.63 -11.34
CA ASP A 119 8.01 10.00 -11.06
C ASP A 119 7.84 10.39 -9.57
N LEU A 120 7.16 9.55 -8.79
CA LEU A 120 6.96 9.72 -7.36
C LEU A 120 7.72 8.62 -6.62
N PRO A 121 9.06 8.75 -6.45
CA PRO A 121 9.82 7.75 -5.71
C PRO A 121 9.36 7.66 -4.26
N PRO A 122 9.54 6.50 -3.60
CA PRO A 122 9.30 6.38 -2.17
C PRO A 122 10.06 7.48 -1.39
N PRO A 123 9.45 8.07 -0.36
CA PRO A 123 10.17 9.03 0.47
C PRO A 123 11.36 8.35 1.14
N PRO A 124 12.47 9.09 1.37
CA PRO A 124 13.61 8.54 2.07
C PRO A 124 13.19 8.05 3.47
N PRO A 125 13.83 6.99 4.00
CA PRO A 125 13.60 6.56 5.37
C PRO A 125 13.80 7.74 6.33
N ALA A 126 12.76 8.07 7.09
CA ALA A 126 12.79 9.11 8.10
C ALA A 126 12.22 8.50 9.39
N GLN A 127 12.93 8.71 10.49
CA GLN A 127 12.51 8.19 11.78
C GLN A 127 11.19 8.81 12.25
N GLY A 128 10.85 10.01 11.76
CA GLY A 128 9.65 10.74 12.17
C GLY A 128 9.89 11.60 13.42
N LYS A 129 8.85 12.28 13.88
CA LYS A 129 8.90 13.08 15.11
C LYS A 129 8.56 12.20 16.31
N LEU A 130 9.41 12.16 17.34
CA LEU A 130 9.06 11.52 18.60
C LEU A 130 7.86 12.25 19.22
N VAL A 131 6.83 11.48 19.58
CA VAL A 131 5.59 11.98 20.17
C VAL A 131 5.16 11.09 21.32
N GLU A 132 4.62 11.73 22.35
CA GLU A 132 3.89 11.10 23.43
C GLU A 132 2.52 11.75 23.50
N ALA A 133 1.48 10.93 23.53
CA ALA A 133 0.11 11.41 23.53
C ALA A 133 -0.79 10.43 24.28
N GLU A 134 -1.87 10.96 24.85
CA GLU A 134 -2.96 10.17 25.40
C GLU A 134 -4.28 10.70 24.82
N GLY A 135 -5.18 9.80 24.47
CA GLY A 135 -6.47 10.18 23.92
C GLY A 135 -7.52 9.08 24.04
N PRO A 136 -8.80 9.41 23.76
CA PRO A 136 -9.85 8.41 23.72
C PRO A 136 -9.58 7.39 22.60
N LEU A 137 -9.76 6.11 22.90
CA LEU A 137 -9.79 5.06 21.88
C LEU A 137 -11.16 5.14 21.19
N THR A 138 -11.14 5.49 19.91
CA THR A 138 -12.36 5.75 19.12
C THR A 138 -12.67 4.66 18.10
N GLY A 139 -11.74 3.72 17.88
CA GLY A 139 -11.94 2.60 16.98
C GLY A 139 -10.69 1.76 16.78
N GLU A 140 -10.84 0.76 15.93
CA GLU A 140 -9.80 -0.18 15.53
C GLU A 140 -9.85 -0.35 14.02
N LEU A 141 -8.69 -0.50 13.38
CA LEU A 141 -8.60 -0.99 12.01
C LEU A 141 -8.27 -2.48 12.04
N ARG A 142 -8.85 -3.22 11.10
CA ARG A 142 -8.65 -4.65 10.93
C ARG A 142 -8.22 -4.96 9.51
N ASP A 143 -7.39 -5.97 9.35
CA ASP A 143 -7.01 -6.48 8.05
C ASP A 143 -8.14 -7.30 7.40
N GLU A 144 -7.91 -7.78 6.18
CA GLU A 144 -8.88 -8.58 5.42
C GLU A 144 -9.25 -9.91 6.11
N ALA A 145 -8.41 -10.39 7.04
CA ALA A 145 -8.68 -11.56 7.86
C ALA A 145 -9.41 -11.22 9.18
N GLY A 146 -9.81 -9.96 9.37
CA GLY A 146 -10.47 -9.47 10.58
C GLY A 146 -9.53 -9.32 11.79
N ARG A 147 -8.22 -9.46 11.61
CA ARG A 147 -7.25 -9.29 12.69
C ARG A 147 -7.02 -7.80 12.91
N LEU A 148 -6.82 -7.38 14.16
CA LEU A 148 -6.42 -6.02 14.49
C LEU A 148 -5.22 -5.61 13.60
N SER A 149 -5.10 -4.36 13.20
CA SER A 149 -3.95 -3.85 12.43
C SER A 149 -3.50 -2.49 12.94
N ALA A 150 -4.43 -1.67 13.40
CA ALA A 150 -4.13 -0.38 14.02
C ALA A 150 -5.17 0.01 15.06
N LEU A 151 -4.78 0.87 16.00
CA LEU A 151 -5.69 1.52 16.95
C LEU A 151 -5.94 2.96 16.52
N VAL A 152 -7.12 3.47 16.81
CA VAL A 152 -7.58 4.74 16.27
C VAL A 152 -8.00 5.64 17.43
N THR A 153 -7.19 6.65 17.76
CA THR A 153 -7.49 7.71 18.75
C THR A 153 -7.88 8.98 18.03
N ASP A 154 -8.60 9.90 18.67
CA ASP A 154 -9.03 11.19 18.09
C ASP A 154 -7.99 11.90 17.20
N ARG A 155 -6.70 11.80 17.53
CA ARG A 155 -5.59 12.43 16.79
C ARG A 155 -4.77 11.49 15.91
N TYR A 156 -4.73 10.18 16.24
CA TYR A 156 -3.74 9.28 15.66
C TYR A 156 -4.34 7.94 15.20
N VAL A 157 -3.72 7.38 14.17
CA VAL A 157 -3.74 5.96 13.87
C VAL A 157 -2.43 5.37 14.38
N ILE A 158 -2.50 4.32 15.15
CA ILE A 158 -1.36 3.68 15.80
C ILE A 158 -1.15 2.33 15.11
N ASP A 159 -0.10 2.22 14.32
CA ASP A 159 0.24 1.02 13.55
C ASP A 159 0.73 -0.10 14.47
N LEU A 160 0.17 -1.31 14.34
CA LEU A 160 0.53 -2.44 15.17
C LEU A 160 1.09 -3.60 14.33
N LYS A 161 2.36 -3.94 14.59
CA LYS A 161 2.99 -5.10 13.96
C LYS A 161 2.35 -6.41 14.44
N PRO A 162 2.37 -7.48 13.64
CA PRO A 162 1.75 -8.78 14.00
C PRO A 162 2.00 -9.22 15.45
N HIS A 163 3.27 -9.24 15.89
CA HIS A 163 3.63 -9.65 17.25
C HIS A 163 3.10 -8.71 18.34
N GLN A 164 3.02 -7.40 18.07
CA GLN A 164 2.51 -6.41 19.02
C GLN A 164 1.01 -6.63 19.25
N ARG A 165 0.28 -6.95 18.18
CA ARG A 165 -1.17 -7.18 18.22
C ARG A 165 -1.56 -8.36 19.09
N GLU A 166 -0.84 -9.47 18.94
CA GLU A 166 -1.09 -10.70 19.71
C GLU A 166 -0.95 -10.45 21.22
N SER A 167 0.02 -9.63 21.62
CA SER A 167 0.27 -9.32 23.04
C SER A 167 -0.75 -8.35 23.65
N ILE A 168 -1.31 -7.42 22.87
CA ILE A 168 -2.16 -6.35 23.43
C ILE A 168 -3.66 -6.53 23.19
N GLN A 169 -4.09 -7.38 22.26
CA GLN A 169 -5.50 -7.47 21.87
C GLN A 169 -6.43 -7.79 23.05
N ALA A 170 -6.04 -8.71 23.93
CA ALA A 170 -6.82 -9.04 25.12
C ALA A 170 -6.87 -7.89 26.15
N LEU A 171 -5.86 -7.01 26.13
CA LEU A 171 -5.76 -5.87 27.05
C LEU A 171 -6.63 -4.69 26.63
N LEU A 172 -7.12 -4.68 25.39
CA LEU A 172 -7.95 -3.60 24.85
C LEU A 172 -9.43 -3.70 25.27
N GLU A 173 -9.84 -4.82 25.86
CA GLU A 173 -11.23 -5.00 26.28
C GLU A 173 -11.62 -3.96 27.35
N GLY A 174 -12.69 -3.21 27.07
CA GLY A 174 -13.17 -2.14 27.95
C GLY A 174 -12.31 -0.88 28.01
N VAL A 175 -11.22 -0.81 27.23
CA VAL A 175 -10.33 0.34 27.21
C VAL A 175 -10.99 1.53 26.52
N ARG A 176 -11.04 2.66 27.22
CA ARG A 176 -11.60 3.91 26.70
C ARG A 176 -10.55 4.95 26.35
N ARG A 177 -9.36 4.85 26.93
CA ARG A 177 -8.26 5.79 26.77
C ARG A 177 -6.97 5.03 26.55
N LEU A 178 -6.14 5.55 25.67
CA LEU A 178 -4.89 4.94 25.25
C LEU A 178 -3.79 5.99 25.28
N GLY A 179 -2.74 5.72 26.03
CA GLY A 179 -1.47 6.43 25.90
C GLY A 179 -0.60 5.77 24.84
N VAL A 180 0.14 6.57 24.08
CA VAL A 180 1.08 6.10 23.07
C VAL A 180 2.34 6.94 23.11
N ALA A 181 3.48 6.28 23.07
CA ALA A 181 4.78 6.88 22.79
C ALA A 181 5.33 6.24 21.51
N GLY A 182 5.89 7.02 20.62
CA GLY A 182 6.46 6.52 19.38
C GLY A 182 6.79 7.61 18.38
N TYR A 183 6.95 7.21 17.13
CA TYR A 183 7.35 8.13 16.08
C TYR A 183 6.20 8.43 15.12
N GLU A 184 5.83 9.69 15.01
CA GLU A 184 4.88 10.19 14.02
C GLU A 184 5.49 10.11 12.63
N ARG A 185 4.83 9.39 11.72
CA ARG A 185 5.26 9.25 10.33
C ARG A 185 5.16 10.58 9.59
N THR A 186 6.20 10.92 8.84
CA THR A 186 6.17 12.04 7.90
C THR A 186 5.16 11.77 6.76
N ALA A 187 4.17 12.64 6.58
CA ALA A 187 3.08 12.45 5.62
C ALA A 187 3.44 12.82 4.15
N MET A 188 4.66 12.52 3.67
CA MET A 188 5.08 12.86 2.30
C MET A 188 4.30 12.05 1.25
N GLY A 189 3.15 12.59 0.82
CA GLY A 189 2.28 12.04 -0.22
C GLY A 189 1.32 10.93 0.22
N PHE A 190 1.45 10.45 1.46
CA PHE A 190 0.47 9.56 2.10
C PHE A 190 -0.85 10.29 2.40
N VAL A 191 -1.97 9.60 2.23
CA VAL A 191 -3.29 10.10 2.65
C VAL A 191 -4.01 8.98 3.38
N ASN A 192 -4.40 9.24 4.62
CA ASN A 192 -5.13 8.28 5.46
C ASN A 192 -6.64 8.54 5.41
N THR A 193 -7.43 7.47 5.32
CA THR A 193 -8.89 7.47 5.31
C THR A 193 -9.51 8.15 6.53
N THR A 194 -8.84 8.05 7.69
CA THR A 194 -9.33 8.64 8.94
C THR A 194 -9.07 10.14 9.05
N GLY A 195 -8.22 10.71 8.18
CA GLY A 195 -7.72 12.08 8.30
C GLY A 195 -6.72 12.30 9.44
N ARG A 196 -6.31 11.23 10.13
CA ARG A 196 -5.42 11.29 11.30
C ARG A 196 -3.99 10.96 10.93
N LYS A 197 -3.07 11.31 11.81
CA LYS A 197 -1.63 11.04 11.61
C LYS A 197 -1.27 9.63 12.05
N LEU A 198 -0.31 9.01 11.37
CA LEU A 198 0.15 7.67 11.72
C LEU A 198 1.29 7.74 12.74
N ILE A 199 1.24 6.93 13.80
CA ILE A 199 2.33 6.70 14.74
C ILE A 199 2.81 5.25 14.61
N HIS A 200 4.13 5.06 14.55
CA HIS A 200 4.77 3.78 14.82
C HIS A 200 5.12 3.72 16.31
N PRO A 201 4.37 2.95 17.12
CA PRO A 201 4.50 2.98 18.56
C PRO A 201 5.76 2.24 19.02
N THR A 202 6.40 2.78 20.05
CA THR A 202 7.44 2.10 20.84
C THR A 202 6.92 1.69 22.21
N ALA A 203 5.86 2.35 22.68
CA ALA A 203 5.14 1.93 23.88
C ALA A 203 3.66 2.32 23.82
N LEU A 204 2.83 1.54 24.51
CA LEU A 204 1.42 1.82 24.76
C LEU A 204 1.15 1.85 26.25
N THR A 205 0.31 2.78 26.70
CA THR A 205 -0.18 2.81 28.07
C THR A 205 -1.67 2.50 28.08
N ILE A 206 -2.02 1.35 28.66
CA ILE A 206 -3.38 0.80 28.71
C ILE A 206 -3.75 0.65 30.18
N ASN A 207 -4.86 1.26 30.61
CA ASN A 207 -5.32 1.22 32.01
C ASN A 207 -4.23 1.61 33.04
N GLY A 208 -3.36 2.55 32.69
CA GLY A 208 -2.26 3.02 33.55
C GLY A 208 -0.99 2.15 33.53
N GLN A 209 -1.00 1.02 32.82
CA GLN A 209 0.18 0.17 32.65
C GLN A 209 0.83 0.41 31.28
N THR A 210 2.15 0.60 31.26
CA THR A 210 2.93 0.82 30.05
C THR A 210 3.56 -0.49 29.54
N PHE A 211 3.38 -0.75 28.26
CA PHE A 211 3.89 -1.91 27.53
C PHE A 211 4.85 -1.43 26.44
N VAL A 212 6.09 -1.92 26.46
CA VAL A 212 7.08 -1.66 25.41
C VAL A 212 6.85 -2.64 24.26
N LEU A 213 6.99 -2.15 23.03
CA LEU A 213 6.61 -2.86 21.80
C LEU A 213 7.78 -3.13 20.83
#